data_AF-A0A2T1G0G6-F1
#
_entry.id   AF-A0A2T1G0G6-F1
#
_cell.length_a   1.000
_cell.length_b   1.000
_cell.length_c   1.000
_cell.angle_alpha   90.00
_cell.angle_beta   90.00
_cell.angle_gamma   90.00
#
_symmetry.space_group_name_H-M   'P 1'
#
loop_
_entity.id
_entity.type
_entity.pdbx_description
1 polymer ?
#
loop_
_entity_poly.entity_id
_entity_poly.type
_entity_poly.pdbx_seq_one_letter_code
_entity_poly.pdbx_strand_id
1 'polypeptide(L)'
;MEKPMKNKIPLSQDSRLEALLLQRGEDIGTVGLRDLNRYYALLNHHLLELCLTSNEANLICEALKNYRFEEDPDRAIAIWKQIDTAIQQDRLDLKWSVNSTLIGKLKVINHLQAVAIVDAVERYWIEERSDRPHKSSENKLFQTDLIKCCDSAL
;
A
#
# COMPACT_ATOMS: atom_id res chain seq x y z
N MET A 1 14.41 36.81 -15.37
CA MET A 1 13.53 36.23 -14.33
C MET A 1 12.62 35.22 -15.01
N GLU A 2 13.01 33.95 -15.02
CA GLU A 2 12.14 32.87 -15.50
C GLU A 2 11.02 32.65 -14.47
N LYS A 3 9.76 32.68 -14.93
CA LYS A 3 8.61 32.31 -14.11
C LYS A 3 8.70 30.81 -13.81
N PRO A 4 8.52 30.36 -12.55
CA PRO A 4 8.43 28.94 -12.28
C PRO A 4 7.22 28.36 -13.01
N MET A 5 7.46 27.36 -13.87
CA MET A 5 6.41 26.55 -14.46
C MET A 5 5.66 25.86 -13.31
N LYS A 6 4.43 26.31 -13.06
CA LYS A 6 3.48 25.58 -12.23
C LYS A 6 3.17 24.29 -12.96
N ASN A 7 3.86 23.21 -12.62
CA ASN A 7 3.49 21.87 -13.04
C ASN A 7 2.07 21.62 -12.54
N LYS A 8 1.09 21.78 -13.43
CA LYS A 8 -0.28 21.36 -13.17
C LYS A 8 -0.23 19.84 -13.11
N ILE A 9 -0.31 19.28 -11.90
CA ILE A 9 -0.62 17.88 -11.72
C ILE A 9 -1.98 17.69 -12.41
N PRO A 10 -2.09 16.87 -13.48
CA PRO A 10 -3.39 16.54 -14.02
C PRO A 10 -4.14 15.77 -12.92
N LEU A 11 -5.06 16.45 -12.25
CA LEU A 11 -6.00 15.81 -11.33
C LEU A 11 -6.81 14.82 -12.16
N SER A 12 -7.08 13.64 -11.61
CA SER A 12 -7.82 12.58 -12.29
C SER A 12 -9.20 13.09 -12.74
N GLN A 13 -9.87 12.39 -13.66
CA GLN A 13 -11.25 12.69 -14.10
C GLN A 13 -12.30 12.63 -12.98
N ASP A 14 -11.89 12.45 -11.72
CA ASP A 14 -12.77 12.31 -10.58
C ASP A 14 -13.27 13.68 -10.09
N SER A 15 -14.34 14.13 -10.73
CA SER A 15 -15.10 15.35 -10.41
C SER A 15 -15.41 15.54 -8.91
N ARG A 16 -15.42 14.46 -8.12
CA ARG A 16 -15.66 14.51 -6.67
C ARG A 16 -14.46 15.07 -5.89
N LEU A 17 -13.24 14.65 -6.24
CA LEU A 17 -12.03 15.08 -5.55
C LEU A 17 -11.76 16.56 -5.79
N GLU A 18 -11.95 17.03 -7.02
CA GLU A 18 -11.82 18.45 -7.37
C GLU A 18 -12.82 19.31 -6.59
N ALA A 19 -14.08 18.86 -6.45
CA ALA A 19 -15.10 19.56 -5.67
C ALA A 19 -14.71 19.70 -4.18
N LEU A 20 -14.17 18.63 -3.58
CA LEU A 20 -13.71 18.65 -2.18
C LEU A 20 -12.53 19.61 -1.96
N LEU A 21 -11.60 19.66 -2.92
CA LEU A 21 -10.46 20.58 -2.86
C LEU A 21 -10.91 22.05 -3.03
N LEU A 22 -11.82 22.32 -3.97
CA LEU A 22 -12.39 23.65 -4.20
C LEU A 22 -13.19 24.15 -2.99
N GLN A 23 -13.98 23.30 -2.34
CA GLN A 23 -14.77 23.66 -1.16
C GLN A 23 -13.90 24.18 -0.01
N ARG A 24 -12.64 23.74 0.10
CA ARG A 24 -11.73 24.14 1.18
C ARG A 24 -11.09 25.52 0.96
N GLY A 25 -11.23 26.10 -0.23
CA GLY A 25 -10.93 27.52 -0.49
C GLY A 25 -9.46 27.95 -0.38
N GLU A 26 -8.53 27.01 -0.28
CA GLU A 26 -7.08 27.23 -0.21
C GLU A 26 -6.41 26.81 -1.54
N ASP A 27 -5.17 27.28 -1.82
CA ASP A 27 -4.43 26.91 -3.03
C ASP A 27 -4.22 25.39 -3.14
N ILE A 28 -4.65 24.81 -4.26
CA ILE A 28 -4.64 23.36 -4.53
C ILE A 28 -3.23 22.76 -4.35
N GLY A 29 -2.17 23.50 -4.72
CA GLY A 29 -0.80 23.03 -4.60
C GLY A 29 -0.37 22.89 -3.13
N THR A 30 -0.72 23.87 -2.30
CA THR A 30 -0.30 23.90 -0.89
C THR A 30 -1.14 22.97 -0.01
N VAL A 31 -2.45 22.90 -0.24
CA VAL A 31 -3.35 21.95 0.46
C VAL A 31 -3.07 20.53 0.06
N GLY A 32 -2.95 20.28 -1.25
CA GLY A 32 -2.70 18.94 -1.77
C GLY A 32 -1.44 18.34 -1.17
N LEU A 33 -0.34 19.10 -1.14
CA LEU A 33 0.92 18.63 -0.55
C LEU A 33 0.80 18.36 0.96
N ARG A 34 0.17 19.28 1.71
CA ARG A 34 -0.04 19.13 3.16
C ARG A 34 -0.88 17.90 3.48
N ASP A 35 -1.97 17.70 2.75
CA ASP A 35 -2.90 16.60 2.98
C ASP A 35 -2.32 15.26 2.53
N LEU A 36 -1.57 15.23 1.41
CA LEU A 36 -0.80 14.06 1.00
C LEU A 36 0.25 13.67 2.04
N ASN A 37 0.98 14.65 2.61
CA ASN A 37 1.94 14.36 3.68
C ASN A 37 1.27 13.73 4.91
N ARG A 38 0.10 14.25 5.31
CA ARG A 38 -0.68 13.68 6.42
C ARG A 38 -1.21 12.28 6.09
N TYR A 39 -1.68 12.09 4.87
CA TYR A 39 -2.16 10.81 4.37
C TYR A 39 -1.05 9.76 4.41
N TYR A 40 0.13 10.04 3.83
CA TYR A 40 1.26 9.09 3.87
C TYR A 40 1.77 8.83 5.29
N ALA A 41 1.76 9.83 6.18
CA ALA A 41 2.07 9.62 7.58
C ALA A 41 1.07 8.67 8.26
N LEU A 42 -0.22 8.80 7.95
CA LEU A 42 -1.29 7.94 8.47
C LEU A 42 -1.16 6.51 7.95
N LEU A 43 -0.88 6.33 6.66
CA LEU A 43 -0.64 5.01 6.07
C LEU A 43 0.53 4.30 6.75
N ASN A 44 1.67 4.99 6.90
CA ASN A 44 2.84 4.42 7.55
C ASN A 44 2.51 4.03 9.00
N HIS A 45 1.82 4.89 9.75
CA HIS A 45 1.44 4.60 11.13
C HIS A 45 0.62 3.31 11.24
N HIS A 46 -0.43 3.16 10.42
CA HIS A 46 -1.30 1.97 10.47
C HIS A 46 -0.64 0.70 9.94
N LEU A 47 0.28 0.81 8.97
CA LEU A 47 1.04 -0.34 8.49
C LEU A 47 1.90 -0.93 9.61
N LEU A 48 2.45 -0.10 10.49
CA LEU A 48 3.27 -0.54 11.63
C LEU A 48 2.48 -1.26 12.72
N GLU A 49 1.21 -0.87 12.92
CA GLU A 49 0.34 -1.54 13.91
C GLU A 49 0.09 -3.01 13.56
N LEU A 50 0.18 -3.37 12.28
CA LEU A 50 -0.09 -4.74 11.82
C LEU A 50 1.01 -5.74 12.18
N CYS A 51 2.23 -5.27 12.46
CA CYS A 51 3.38 -6.10 12.84
C CYS A 51 3.55 -7.33 11.91
N LEU A 52 3.62 -7.10 10.60
CA LEU A 52 3.81 -8.16 9.62
C LEU A 52 5.27 -8.65 9.61
N THR A 53 5.47 -9.96 9.54
CA THR A 53 6.81 -10.53 9.30
C THR A 53 7.19 -10.40 7.82
N SER A 54 8.48 -10.58 7.51
CA SER A 54 8.95 -10.55 6.11
C SER A 54 8.25 -11.59 5.23
N ASN A 55 7.98 -12.77 5.79
CA ASN A 55 7.28 -13.85 5.11
C ASN A 55 5.80 -13.52 4.88
N GLU A 56 5.12 -12.97 5.88
CA GLU A 56 3.73 -12.50 5.74
C GLU A 56 3.63 -11.41 4.67
N ALA A 57 4.55 -10.45 4.68
CA ALA A 57 4.59 -9.35 3.71
C ALA A 57 4.85 -9.85 2.28
N ASN A 58 5.80 -10.78 2.08
CA ASN A 58 6.04 -11.39 0.76
C ASN A 58 4.82 -12.15 0.24
N LEU A 59 4.16 -12.94 1.10
CA LEU A 59 2.93 -13.65 0.75
C LEU A 59 1.84 -12.68 0.29
N ILE A 60 1.62 -11.60 1.05
CA ILE A 60 0.65 -10.55 0.71
C ILE A 60 0.97 -9.93 -0.66
N CYS A 61 2.23 -9.53 -0.88
CA CYS A 61 2.66 -8.95 -2.15
C CYS A 61 2.38 -9.88 -3.33
N GLU A 62 2.68 -11.18 -3.18
CA GLU A 62 2.44 -12.16 -4.24
C GLU A 62 0.96 -12.42 -4.48
N ALA A 63 0.16 -12.60 -3.42
CA ALA A 63 -1.28 -12.82 -3.52
C ALA A 63 -2.02 -11.65 -4.20
N LEU A 64 -1.51 -10.43 -4.04
CA LEU A 64 -2.12 -9.20 -4.55
C LEU A 64 -1.47 -8.68 -5.85
N LYS A 65 -0.50 -9.39 -6.43
CA LYS A 65 0.29 -8.95 -7.61
C LYS A 65 -0.55 -8.47 -8.80
N ASN A 66 -1.70 -9.12 -9.03
CA ASN A 66 -2.60 -8.83 -10.15
C ASN A 66 -3.92 -8.19 -9.70
N TYR A 67 -4.05 -7.84 -8.42
CA TYR A 67 -5.27 -7.24 -7.91
C TYR A 67 -5.33 -5.76 -8.31
N ARG A 68 -6.49 -5.30 -8.79
CA ARG A 68 -6.71 -3.93 -9.24
C ARG A 68 -7.55 -3.18 -8.21
N PHE A 69 -6.92 -2.26 -7.48
CA PHE A 69 -7.58 -1.48 -6.43
C PHE A 69 -8.16 -0.15 -6.93
N GLU A 70 -7.71 0.32 -8.10
CA GLU A 70 -8.10 1.61 -8.70
C GLU A 70 -9.60 1.75 -8.99
N GLU A 71 -10.33 0.63 -9.10
CA GLU A 71 -11.75 0.63 -9.47
C GLU A 71 -12.71 0.89 -8.30
N ASP A 72 -12.29 0.59 -7.06
CA ASP A 72 -13.16 0.68 -5.88
C ASP A 72 -12.33 0.60 -4.58
N PRO A 73 -12.09 1.74 -3.89
CA PRO A 73 -11.33 1.77 -2.65
C PRO A 73 -11.96 0.94 -1.52
N ASP A 74 -13.28 0.72 -1.53
CA ASP A 74 -13.96 -0.06 -0.50
C ASP A 74 -13.64 -1.56 -0.63
N ARG A 75 -13.09 -2.00 -1.77
CA ARG A 75 -12.59 -3.38 -1.93
C ARG A 75 -11.36 -3.67 -1.07
N ALA A 76 -10.64 -2.64 -0.62
CA ALA A 76 -9.46 -2.82 0.22
C ALA A 76 -9.80 -3.63 1.49
N ILE A 77 -10.97 -3.44 2.11
CA ILE A 77 -11.34 -4.18 3.33
C ILE A 77 -11.47 -5.69 3.10
N ALA A 78 -11.67 -6.11 1.85
CA ALA A 78 -11.84 -7.51 1.47
C ALA A 78 -10.55 -8.18 0.99
N ILE A 79 -9.37 -7.55 1.12
CA ILE A 79 -8.07 -8.12 0.69
C ILE A 79 -7.80 -9.50 1.29
N TRP A 80 -8.27 -9.76 2.52
CA TRP A 80 -8.09 -11.05 3.18
C TRP A 80 -8.70 -12.19 2.35
N LYS A 81 -9.79 -11.96 1.62
CA LYS A 81 -10.43 -12.97 0.77
C LYS A 81 -9.55 -13.35 -0.41
N GLN A 82 -8.88 -12.35 -1.01
CA GLN A 82 -7.95 -12.59 -2.10
C GLN A 82 -6.74 -13.38 -1.62
N ILE A 83 -6.21 -13.00 -0.45
CA ILE A 83 -5.06 -13.67 0.16
C ILE A 83 -5.41 -15.10 0.57
N ASP A 84 -6.57 -15.32 1.19
CA ASP A 84 -7.07 -16.66 1.54
C ASP A 84 -7.25 -17.53 0.29
N THR A 85 -7.80 -16.96 -0.80
CA THR A 85 -7.93 -17.66 -2.09
C THR A 85 -6.57 -18.10 -2.63
N ALA A 86 -5.56 -17.21 -2.62
CA ALA A 86 -4.22 -17.52 -3.10
C ALA A 86 -3.53 -18.59 -2.22
N ILE A 87 -3.76 -18.58 -0.91
CA ILE A 87 -3.30 -19.65 0.00
C ILE A 87 -3.92 -21.00 -0.40
N GLN A 88 -5.23 -21.05 -0.63
CA GLN A 88 -5.92 -22.30 -0.97
C GLN A 88 -5.53 -22.84 -2.35
N GLN A 89 -5.37 -21.95 -3.34
CA GLN A 89 -5.11 -22.33 -4.73
C GLN A 89 -3.62 -22.57 -5.01
N ASP A 90 -2.77 -21.66 -4.56
CA ASP A 90 -1.34 -21.62 -4.92
C ASP A 90 -0.42 -22.08 -3.79
N ARG A 91 -0.97 -22.40 -2.60
CA ARG A 91 -0.22 -22.84 -1.42
C ARG A 91 0.87 -21.85 -1.01
N LEU A 92 0.56 -20.55 -1.10
CA LEU A 92 1.52 -19.48 -0.77
C LEU A 92 1.96 -19.52 0.70
N ASP A 93 1.13 -20.03 1.59
CA ASP A 93 1.46 -20.29 2.99
C ASP A 93 2.65 -21.25 3.13
N LEU A 94 2.69 -22.32 2.32
CA LEU A 94 3.81 -23.25 2.29
C LEU A 94 5.05 -22.62 1.66
N LYS A 95 4.87 -21.90 0.55
CA LYS A 95 5.98 -21.23 -0.16
C LYS A 95 6.73 -20.24 0.75
N TRP A 96 5.98 -19.44 1.49
CA TRP A 96 6.54 -18.40 2.36
C TRP A 96 6.66 -18.84 3.82
N SER A 97 6.36 -20.10 4.16
CA SER A 97 6.38 -20.60 5.54
C SER A 97 5.58 -19.72 6.52
N VAL A 98 4.39 -19.29 6.09
CA VAL A 98 3.48 -18.44 6.86
C VAL A 98 2.45 -19.31 7.57
N ASN A 99 2.20 -19.03 8.85
CA ASN A 99 1.20 -19.76 9.62
C ASN A 99 -0.23 -19.26 9.34
N SER A 100 -1.23 -20.02 9.79
CA SER A 100 -2.65 -19.69 9.58
C SER A 100 -3.14 -18.43 10.31
N THR A 101 -2.31 -17.79 11.16
CA THR A 101 -2.73 -16.63 11.95
C THR A 101 -2.84 -15.36 11.12
N LEU A 102 -2.15 -15.29 9.97
CA LEU A 102 -2.19 -14.13 9.07
C LEU A 102 -3.62 -13.78 8.63
N ILE A 103 -4.42 -14.79 8.22
CA ILE A 103 -5.81 -14.55 7.82
C ILE A 103 -6.65 -14.04 8.99
N GLY A 104 -6.38 -14.52 10.20
CA GLY A 104 -7.00 -14.01 11.43
C GLY A 104 -6.72 -12.52 11.63
N LYS A 105 -5.45 -12.11 11.51
CA LYS A 105 -5.03 -10.69 11.57
C LYS A 105 -5.77 -9.86 10.51
N LEU A 106 -5.75 -10.31 9.26
CA LEU A 106 -6.33 -9.57 8.13
C LEU A 106 -7.85 -9.46 8.15
N LYS A 107 -8.56 -10.36 8.84
CA LYS A 107 -10.03 -10.29 8.99
C LYS A 107 -10.50 -9.21 9.96
N VAL A 108 -9.63 -8.76 10.86
CA VAL A 108 -9.98 -7.79 11.92
C VAL A 108 -9.36 -6.40 11.68
N ILE A 109 -8.67 -6.20 10.56
CA ILE A 109 -8.11 -4.89 10.22
C ILE A 109 -9.22 -3.88 9.91
N ASN A 110 -8.95 -2.61 10.20
CA ASN A 110 -9.83 -1.53 9.80
C ASN A 110 -9.55 -1.09 8.34
N HIS A 111 -10.39 -0.19 7.82
CA HIS A 111 -10.25 0.30 6.43
C HIS A 111 -8.91 1.01 6.18
N LEU A 112 -8.39 1.79 7.15
CA LEU A 112 -7.13 2.50 6.98
C LEU A 112 -5.94 1.54 6.89
N GLN A 113 -5.93 0.51 7.72
CA GLN A 113 -4.93 -0.56 7.67
C GLN A 113 -4.99 -1.33 6.35
N ALA A 114 -6.20 -1.63 5.87
CA ALA A 114 -6.37 -2.27 4.57
C ALA A 114 -5.83 -1.42 3.41
N VAL A 115 -6.16 -0.12 3.39
CA VAL A 115 -5.63 0.82 2.39
C VAL A 115 -4.10 0.95 2.50
N ALA A 116 -3.55 0.96 3.72
CA ALA A 116 -2.11 1.00 3.93
C ALA A 116 -1.38 -0.22 3.34
N ILE A 117 -1.95 -1.42 3.49
CA ILE A 117 -1.40 -2.64 2.86
C ILE A 117 -1.42 -2.50 1.33
N VAL A 118 -2.56 -2.06 0.78
CA VAL A 118 -2.74 -1.91 -0.67
C VAL A 118 -1.72 -0.94 -1.25
N ASP A 119 -1.62 0.28 -0.69
CA ASP A 119 -0.66 1.29 -1.11
C ASP A 119 0.78 0.76 -1.07
N ALA A 120 1.15 0.05 0.00
CA ALA A 120 2.49 -0.51 0.14
C ALA A 120 2.78 -1.60 -0.90
N VAL A 121 1.81 -2.46 -1.23
CA VAL A 121 1.93 -3.49 -2.26
C VAL A 121 2.03 -2.87 -3.67
N GLU A 122 1.26 -1.82 -3.95
CA GLU A 122 1.34 -1.11 -5.22
C GLU A 122 2.74 -0.49 -5.41
N ARG A 123 3.25 0.18 -4.36
CA ARG A 123 4.64 0.71 -4.36
C ARG A 123 5.69 -0.38 -4.54
N TYR A 124 5.49 -1.56 -3.94
CA TYR A 124 6.38 -2.71 -4.10
C TYR A 124 6.51 -3.13 -5.57
N TRP A 125 5.38 -3.29 -6.25
CA TRP A 125 5.37 -3.73 -7.64
C TRP A 125 5.75 -2.62 -8.63
N ILE A 126 5.59 -1.35 -8.28
CA ILE A 126 6.12 -0.23 -9.07
C ILE A 126 7.65 -0.24 -9.04
N GLU A 127 8.27 -0.40 -7.85
CA GLU A 127 9.74 -0.46 -7.75
C GLU A 127 10.30 -1.71 -8.45
N GLU A 128 9.61 -2.86 -8.37
CA GLU A 128 9.99 -4.09 -9.09
C GLU A 128 10.03 -3.92 -10.60
N ARG A 129 9.07 -3.19 -11.17
CA ARG A 129 8.97 -2.96 -12.62
C ARG A 129 9.95 -1.90 -13.13
N SER A 130 10.60 -1.15 -12.25
CA SER A 130 11.57 -0.13 -12.65
C SER A 130 12.87 -0.78 -13.14
N ASP A 131 13.48 -0.24 -14.21
CA ASP A 131 14.78 -0.68 -14.78
C ASP A 131 15.99 -0.46 -13.83
N ARG A 132 15.75 -0.29 -12.53
CA ARG A 132 16.79 -0.14 -11.52
C ARG A 132 17.40 -1.51 -11.22
N PRO A 133 18.70 -1.58 -10.86
CA PRO A 133 19.35 -2.85 -10.55
C PRO A 133 18.53 -3.64 -9.51
N HIS A 134 18.29 -4.93 -9.78
CA HIS A 134 17.46 -5.79 -8.96
C HIS A 134 17.90 -5.75 -7.49
N LYS A 135 17.10 -5.10 -6.64
CA LYS A 135 17.21 -5.17 -5.18
C LYS A 135 16.64 -6.51 -4.70
N SER A 136 17.21 -7.08 -3.65
CA SER A 136 16.62 -8.24 -2.96
C SER A 136 15.20 -7.92 -2.48
N SER A 137 14.33 -8.94 -2.39
CA SER A 137 12.93 -8.78 -1.97
C SER A 137 12.81 -8.12 -0.59
N GLU A 138 13.68 -8.44 0.36
CA GLU A 138 13.72 -7.79 1.68
C GLU A 138 13.97 -6.29 1.57
N ASN A 139 14.95 -5.85 0.78
CA ASN A 139 15.22 -4.43 0.56
C ASN A 139 14.03 -3.67 -0.02
N LYS A 140 13.20 -4.35 -0.82
CA LYS A 140 11.97 -3.77 -1.38
C LYS A 140 10.88 -3.65 -0.31
N LEU A 141 10.69 -4.68 0.51
CA LEU A 141 9.73 -4.65 1.63
C LEU A 141 10.05 -3.55 2.66
N PHE A 142 11.34 -3.33 2.94
CA PHE A 142 11.77 -2.20 3.79
C PHE A 142 11.48 -0.84 3.13
N GLN A 143 11.67 -0.72 1.82
CA GLN A 143 11.43 0.53 1.09
C GLN A 143 9.94 0.88 0.96
N THR A 144 9.07 -0.11 1.05
CA THR A 144 7.62 0.09 1.00
C THR A 144 7.00 0.24 2.39
N ASP A 145 7.81 0.20 3.44
CA ASP A 145 7.40 0.16 4.85
C ASP A 145 6.52 -1.07 5.21
N LEU A 146 6.39 -2.05 4.31
CA LEU A 146 5.66 -3.31 4.55
C LEU A 146 6.27 -4.10 5.72
N ILE A 147 7.56 -3.91 5.96
CA ILE A 147 8.26 -4.33 7.18
C ILE A 147 9.15 -3.17 7.66
N LYS A 148 9.30 -3.01 8.98
CA LYS A 148 10.28 -2.07 9.59
C LYS A 148 11.30 -2.72 10.51
N CYS A 149 11.05 -3.94 10.98
CA CYS A 149 12.02 -4.70 11.75
C CYS A 149 12.52 -5.84 10.88
N CYS A 150 13.84 -5.96 10.70
CA CYS A 150 14.44 -7.24 10.34
C CYS A 150 13.90 -8.26 11.33
N ASP A 151 13.50 -9.43 10.85
CA ASP A 151 13.23 -10.60 11.69
C ASP A 151 14.48 -10.85 12.54
N SER A 152 14.53 -10.22 13.71
CA SER A 152 15.57 -10.36 14.72
C SER A 152 14.82 -10.78 15.96
N ALA A 153 14.91 -12.08 16.24
CA ALA A 153 14.20 -12.84 17.28
C ALA A 153 12.80 -13.33 16.89
N LEU A 154 12.73 -14.56 16.39
CA LEU A 154 12.41 -15.75 17.21
C LEU A 154 12.81 -17.04 16.47
#